data_AF-A0A2E7H302-F1
#
_entry.id   AF-A0A2E7H302-F1
#
_cell.length_a   1.000
_cell.length_b   1.000
_cell.length_c   1.000
_cell.angle_alpha   90.00
_cell.angle_beta   90.00
_cell.angle_gamma   90.00
#
_symmetry.space_group_name_H-M   'P 1'
#
loop_
_entity.id
_entity.type
_entity.pdbx_description
1 polymer ?
#
loop_
_entity_poly.entity_id
_entity_poly.type
_entity_poly.pdbx_seq_one_letter_code
_entity_poly.pdbx_strand_id
1 'polypeptide(L)' 'MAKQRMQQCLSCGAFSLSTICPVCGGQAQAAAPLKWSPEDHRAALRRKMNGVEDDDWPEQLATLPSLEQMQAQHATEEE' A
#
# COMPACT_ATOMS: atom_id res chain seq x y z
N MET A 1 2.78 22.90 4.03
CA MET A 1 1.98 21.69 3.73
C MET A 1 0.92 21.56 4.80
N ALA A 2 -0.38 21.61 4.44
CA ALA A 2 -1.44 21.36 5.41
C ALA A 2 -1.29 19.95 5.99
N LYS A 3 -1.07 19.85 7.30
CA LYS A 3 -0.90 18.56 7.96
C LYS A 3 -2.27 17.91 8.11
N GLN A 4 -2.45 16.74 7.53
CA GLN A 4 -3.70 16.01 7.72
C GLN A 4 -3.91 15.69 9.20
N ARG A 5 -5.10 16.01 9.73
CA ARG A 5 -5.48 15.74 11.12
C ARG A 5 -5.94 14.30 11.35
N MET A 6 -6.63 13.70 10.38
CA MET A 6 -7.12 12.33 10.47
C MET A 6 -5.98 11.31 10.43
N GLN A 7 -5.90 10.47 11.45
CA GLN A 7 -4.97 9.34 11.54
C GLN A 7 -5.73 8.02 11.37
N GLN A 8 -5.05 7.00 10.85
CA GLN A 8 -5.50 5.62 10.78
C GLN A 8 -4.50 4.72 11.48
N CYS A 9 -5.00 3.78 12.29
CA CYS A 9 -4.18 2.79 12.96
C CYS A 9 -3.60 1.78 11.98
N LEU A 10 -2.29 1.52 12.06
CA LEU A 10 -1.61 0.54 11.20
C LEU A 10 -1.98 -0.91 11.51
N SER A 11 -2.42 -1.20 12.75
CA SER A 11 -2.70 -2.57 13.19
C SER A 11 -4.16 -2.99 12.96
N CYS A 12 -5.13 -2.12 13.28
CA CYS A 12 -6.56 -2.46 13.20
C CYS A 12 -7.36 -1.61 12.22
N GLY A 13 -6.74 -0.61 11.58
CA GLY A 13 -7.42 0.25 10.61
C GLY A 13 -8.38 1.28 11.20
N ALA A 14 -8.55 1.36 12.53
CA ALA A 14 -9.44 2.33 13.17
C ALA A 14 -8.96 3.77 12.95
N PHE A 15 -9.91 4.68 12.70
CA PHE A 15 -9.64 6.10 12.50
C PHE A 15 -9.69 6.88 13.82
N SER A 16 -8.78 7.83 13.99
CA SER A 16 -8.79 8.73 15.13
C SER A 16 -8.09 10.06 14.80
N LEU A 17 -8.13 11.03 15.72
CA LEU A 17 -7.35 12.27 15.63
C LEU A 17 -6.07 12.21 16.46
N SER A 18 -5.77 11.06 17.07
CA SER A 18 -4.61 10.82 17.92
C SER A 18 -3.57 9.98 17.17
N THR A 19 -2.31 10.12 17.55
CA THR A 19 -1.22 9.24 17.07
C THR A 19 -1.22 7.87 17.74
N ILE A 20 -2.03 7.68 18.77
CA ILE A 20 -2.24 6.41 19.48
C ILE A 20 -3.67 5.95 19.22
N CYS A 21 -3.82 4.71 18.78
CA CYS A 21 -5.13 4.11 18.52
C CYS A 21 -5.92 3.94 19.82
N PRO A 22 -7.15 4.47 19.93
CA PRO A 22 -7.97 4.31 21.12
C PRO A 22 -8.55 2.90 21.27
N VAL A 23 -8.51 2.06 20.21
CA VAL A 23 -9.08 0.72 20.21
C VAL A 23 -8.05 -0.33 20.62
N CYS A 24 -6.85 -0.31 20.04
CA CYS A 24 -5.83 -1.33 20.29
C CYS A 24 -4.53 -0.80 20.91
N GLY A 25 -4.37 0.52 21.10
CA GLY A 25 -3.14 1.12 21.61
C GLY A 25 -1.98 1.19 20.60
N GLY A 26 -2.16 0.66 19.39
CA GLY A 26 -1.15 0.71 18.32
C GLY A 26 -0.89 2.11 17.77
N GLN A 27 0.18 2.26 16.99
CA GLN A 27 0.51 3.53 16.34
C GLN A 27 -0.45 3.85 15.19
N ALA A 28 -0.87 5.11 15.13
CA ALA A 28 -1.67 5.67 14.05
C ALA A 28 -0.87 6.72 13.28
N GLN A 29 -1.01 6.70 11.95
CA GLN A 29 -0.33 7.60 11.02
C GLN A 29 -1.36 8.31 10.14
N ALA A 30 -0.92 9.32 9.37
CA ALA A 30 -1.81 10.08 8.51
C ALA A 30 -2.54 9.14 7.54
N ALA A 31 -3.87 9.17 7.58
CA ALA A 31 -4.68 8.23 6.82
C ALA A 31 -4.62 8.41 5.29
N ALA A 32 -4.29 9.61 4.80
CA ALA A 32 -4.18 9.84 3.37
C ALA A 32 -2.78 9.45 2.90
N PRO A 33 -2.69 8.84 1.71
CA PRO A 33 -1.41 8.53 1.10
C PRO A 33 -0.62 9.80 0.80
N LEU A 34 0.69 9.64 0.64
CA LEU A 34 1.53 10.71 0.13
C LEU A 34 1.09 11.07 -1.29
N LYS A 35 0.97 12.38 -1.57
CA LYS A 35 0.69 12.87 -2.92
C LYS A 35 1.82 12.45 -3.86
N TRP A 36 1.46 11.85 -4.97
CA TRP A 36 2.38 11.55 -6.08
C TRP A 36 2.56 12.79 -6.96
N SER A 37 3.77 12.98 -7.50
CA SER A 37 4.06 13.98 -8.52
C SER A 37 5.01 13.37 -9.56
N PRO A 38 4.88 13.72 -10.85
CA PRO A 38 5.78 13.23 -11.90
C PRO A 38 7.26 13.51 -11.61
N GLU A 39 7.55 14.63 -10.95
CA GLU A 39 8.90 15.09 -10.66
C GLU A 39 9.54 14.44 -9.42
N ASP A 40 8.85 13.57 -8.65
CA ASP A 40 9.26 13.07 -7.31
C ASP A 40 10.79 12.96 -7.11
N HIS A 41 11.38 14.06 -6.63
CA HIS A 41 12.83 14.22 -6.49
C HIS A 41 13.44 13.22 -5.51
N ARG A 42 12.62 12.60 -4.65
CA ARG A 42 13.05 11.62 -3.65
C ARG A 42 12.68 10.19 -4.04
N ALA A 43 12.19 9.95 -5.25
CA ALA A 43 11.85 8.61 -5.74
C ALA A 43 13.04 7.65 -5.67
N ALA A 44 14.23 8.09 -6.12
CA ALA A 44 15.44 7.26 -6.09
C ALA A 44 15.80 6.79 -4.67
N LEU A 45 15.75 7.70 -3.69
CA LEU A 45 16.00 7.35 -2.29
C LEU A 45 14.98 6.34 -1.77
N ARG A 46 13.70 6.51 -2.11
CA ARG A 46 12.62 5.61 -1.69
C ARG A 46 12.76 4.22 -2.30
N ARG A 47 13.13 4.13 -3.58
CA ARG A 47 13.41 2.84 -4.25
C ARG A 47 14.56 2.11 -3.59
N LYS A 48 15.65 2.81 -3.28
CA LYS A 48 16.79 2.26 -2.55
C LYS A 48 16.43 1.76 -1.16
N MET A 49 15.61 2.51 -0.41
CA MET A 49 15.14 2.07 0.91
C MET A 49 14.27 0.82 0.86
N ASN A 50 13.55 0.63 -0.24
CA ASN A 50 12.63 -0.50 -0.43
C ASN A 50 13.28 -1.67 -1.20
N GLY A 51 14.58 -1.60 -1.52
CA GLY A 51 15.27 -2.68 -2.27
C GLY A 51 14.71 -2.92 -3.67
N VAL A 52 14.09 -1.92 -4.31
CA VAL A 52 13.42 -2.09 -5.62
C VAL A 52 14.42 -2.38 -6.75
N GLU A 53 15.69 -2.04 -6.54
CA GLU A 53 16.77 -2.22 -7.52
C GLU A 53 17.50 -3.56 -7.34
N ASP A 54 17.12 -4.37 -6.35
CA ASP A 54 17.73 -5.67 -6.08
C ASP A 54 17.21 -6.74 -7.07
N ASP A 55 18.05 -7.70 -7.44
CA ASP A 55 17.74 -8.71 -8.47
C ASP A 55 16.57 -9.63 -8.09
N ASP A 56 16.29 -9.79 -6.80
CA ASP A 56 15.23 -10.61 -6.23
C ASP A 56 13.87 -9.88 -6.13
N TRP A 57 13.86 -8.54 -6.27
CA TRP A 57 12.63 -7.75 -6.18
C TRP A 57 11.54 -8.16 -7.18
N PRO A 58 11.83 -8.50 -8.46
CA PRO A 58 10.82 -8.94 -9.42
C PRO A 58 10.08 -10.22 -9.00
N GLU A 59 10.74 -11.10 -8.23
CA GLU A 59 10.13 -12.35 -7.77
C GLU A 59 9.04 -12.11 -6.71
N GLN A 60 9.09 -10.96 -6.02
CA GLN A 60 8.11 -10.57 -5.00
C GLN A 60 6.86 -9.91 -5.60
N LEU A 61 6.86 -9.63 -6.91
CA LEU A 61 5.72 -9.03 -7.58
C LEU A 61 4.56 -10.03 -7.68
N ALA A 62 3.35 -9.50 -7.58
CA ALA A 62 2.15 -10.30 -7.82
C ALA A 62 2.15 -10.80 -9.26
N THR A 63 2.12 -12.12 -9.42
CA THR A 63 1.97 -12.76 -10.74
C THR A 63 0.50 -12.88 -11.12
N LEU A 64 0.22 -12.75 -12.41
CA LEU A 64 -1.10 -13.03 -12.93
C LEU A 64 -1.35 -14.55 -12.90
N PRO A 65 -2.60 -14.98 -12.68
CA PRO A 65 -2.97 -16.37 -12.89
C PRO A 65 -2.70 -16.80 -14.33
N SER A 66 -2.55 -18.10 -14.56
CA SER A 66 -2.38 -18.63 -15.91
C SER A 66 -3.61 -18.34 -16.78
N LEU A 67 -3.40 -18.28 -18.09
CA LEU A 67 -4.48 -18.00 -19.05
C LEU A 67 -5.66 -18.96 -18.92
N GLU A 68 -5.39 -20.25 -18.67
CA GLU A 68 -6.43 -21.27 -18.44
C GLU A 68 -7.24 -20.99 -17.17
N GLN A 69 -6.58 -20.57 -16.09
CA GLN A 69 -7.26 -20.18 -14.84
C GLN A 69 -8.13 -18.94 -15.03
N MET A 70 -7.65 -17.95 -15.79
CA MET A 70 -8.43 -16.76 -16.12
C MET A 70 -9.66 -17.10 -16.97
N GLN A 71 -9.52 -18.01 -17.95
CA GLN A 71 -10.64 -18.48 -18.77
C GLN A 71 -11.68 -19.25 -17.94
N ALA A 72 -11.22 -20.11 -17.02
CA ALA A 72 -12.12 -20.85 -16.13
C ALA A 72 -12.88 -19.91 -15.18
N GLN A 73 -12.21 -18.89 -14.62
CA GLN A 73 -12.86 -17.88 -13.78
C GLN A 73 -13.95 -17.12 -14.54
N HIS A 74 -13.68 -16.73 -15.79
CA HIS A 74 -14.67 -16.05 -16.64
C HIS A 74 -15.90 -16.93 -16.89
N ALA A 75 -15.70 -18.21 -17.22
CA ALA A 75 -16.81 -19.14 -17.45
C ALA A 75 -17.69 -19.33 -16.21
N THR A 76 -17.11 -19.29 -15.00
CA THR A 76 -17.88 -19.38 -13.75
C THR A 76 -18.60 -18.09 -13.34
N GLU A 77 -18.17 -16.92 -13.83
CA GLU A 77 -18.82 -15.64 -13.54
C GLU A 77 -20.02 -15.37 -14.47
N GLU A 78 -20.08 -16.05 -15.62
CA GLU A 78 -21.17 -15.93 -16.61
C GLU A 78 -22.35 -16.90 -16.37
N GLU A 79 -22.21 -17.88 -15.47
CA GLU A 79 -23.27 -18.81 -15.00
C GLU A 79 -24.04 -18.28 -13.79
#